data_AF-A0A1Q7NCB3-F1
#
_entry.id   AF-A0A1Q7NCB3-F1
#
_cell.length_a   1.000
_cell.length_b   1.000
_cell.length_c   1.000
_cell.angle_alpha   90.00
_cell.angle_beta   90.00
_cell.angle_gamma   90.00
#
_symmetry.space_group_name_H-M   'P 1'
#
loop_
_entity.id
_entity.type
_entity.pdbx_description
1 polymer ?
#
loop_
_entity_poly.entity_id
_entity_poly.type
_entity_poly.pdbx_seq_one_letter_code
_entity_poly.pdbx_strand_id
1 'polypeptide(L)'
;MLSIFVFSTDLFSTKQTGRIIIPVLMFLFPTISYEQTDFWHLVVRKSGHVTEYAVLAALAYRCFKNEHLSLSDTRIRTIAFVLVAALLDEWHQFFTAFRGASIMDVGYDCLGAVWALGLIGVYETWRIRSHSIL
;
A
#
# COMPACT_ATOMS: atom_id res chain seq x y z
N MET A 1 -4.23 -6.75 -7.86
CA MET A 1 -4.15 -8.11 -7.32
C MET A 1 -2.93 -8.85 -7.82
N LEU A 2 -2.81 -9.16 -9.12
CA LEU A 2 -1.69 -9.96 -9.63
C LEU A 2 -0.31 -9.36 -9.31
N SER A 3 -0.15 -8.04 -9.43
CA SER A 3 1.09 -7.34 -9.04
C SER A 3 1.41 -7.45 -7.55
N ILE A 4 0.39 -7.33 -6.68
CA ILE A 4 0.55 -7.45 -5.22
C ILE A 4 1.01 -8.87 -4.89
N PHE A 5 0.36 -9.90 -5.45
CA PHE A 5 0.78 -11.29 -5.23
C PHE A 5 2.22 -11.56 -5.68
N VAL A 6 2.65 -10.99 -6.82
CA VAL A 6 4.05 -11.13 -7.29
C VAL A 6 5.02 -10.42 -6.34
N PHE A 7 4.72 -9.21 -5.89
CA PHE A 7 5.53 -8.47 -4.91
C PHE A 7 5.49 -9.10 -3.50
N SER A 8 4.52 -9.98 -3.25
CA SER A 8 4.42 -10.77 -2.03
C SER A 8 5.05 -12.15 -2.10
N THR A 9 5.78 -12.45 -3.18
CA THR A 9 6.62 -13.66 -3.27
C THR A 9 8.01 -13.48 -2.65
N ASP A 10 8.74 -14.59 -2.53
CA ASP A 10 10.14 -14.63 -2.04
C ASP A 10 11.12 -13.79 -2.89
N LEU A 11 10.76 -13.49 -4.15
CA LEU A 11 11.50 -12.58 -5.04
C LEU A 11 11.67 -11.17 -4.43
N PHE A 12 10.76 -10.76 -3.56
CA PHE A 12 10.78 -9.47 -2.89
C PHE A 12 10.95 -9.62 -1.37
N SER A 13 11.50 -10.74 -0.90
CA SER A 13 11.85 -10.94 0.51
C SER A 13 12.84 -9.86 1.02
N THR A 14 12.95 -9.69 2.34
CA THR A 14 13.92 -8.75 2.95
C THR A 14 15.34 -9.01 2.44
N LYS A 15 15.74 -10.29 2.32
CA LYS A 15 17.06 -10.65 1.81
C LYS A 15 17.30 -10.19 0.37
N GLN A 16 16.30 -10.34 -0.49
CA GLN A 16 16.44 -10.02 -1.92
C GLN A 16 16.33 -8.53 -2.20
N THR A 17 15.40 -7.83 -1.54
CA THR A 17 15.28 -6.36 -1.65
C THR A 17 16.47 -5.63 -1.06
N GLY A 18 17.05 -6.15 0.02
CA GLY A 18 18.25 -5.60 0.66
C GLY A 18 19.46 -5.57 -0.27
N ARG A 19 19.60 -6.55 -1.18
CA ARG A 19 20.69 -6.59 -2.18
C ARG A 19 20.73 -5.38 -3.12
N ILE A 20 19.60 -4.70 -3.31
CA ILE A 20 19.52 -3.51 -4.15
C ILE A 20 19.42 -2.26 -3.29
N ILE A 21 18.54 -2.26 -2.27
CA ILE A 21 18.26 -1.07 -1.46
C ILE A 21 19.45 -0.69 -0.57
N ILE A 22 20.13 -1.67 0.04
CA ILE A 22 21.26 -1.39 0.95
C ILE A 22 22.43 -0.73 0.21
N PRO A 23 22.90 -1.23 -0.95
CA PRO A 23 23.94 -0.54 -1.72
C PRO A 23 23.56 0.88 -2.14
N VAL A 24 22.31 1.11 -2.52
CA VAL A 24 21.82 2.45 -2.88
C VAL A 24 21.83 3.39 -1.66
N LEU A 25 21.38 2.91 -0.49
CA LEU A 25 21.42 3.69 0.74
C LEU A 25 22.85 4.04 1.16
N MET A 26 23.78 3.07 1.11
CA MET A 26 25.19 3.30 1.42
C MET A 26 25.88 4.22 0.41
N PHE A 27 25.49 4.17 -0.86
CA PHE A 27 25.98 5.09 -1.89
C PHE A 27 25.52 6.54 -1.64
N LEU A 28 24.24 6.72 -1.32
CA LEU A 28 23.66 8.05 -1.05
C LEU A 28 24.10 8.63 0.30
N PHE A 29 24.29 7.78 1.30
CA PHE A 29 24.70 8.15 2.65
C PHE A 29 25.90 7.30 3.10
N PRO A 30 27.13 7.67 2.71
CA PRO A 30 28.33 6.86 2.98
C PRO A 30 28.64 6.64 4.47
N THR A 31 28.12 7.50 5.34
CA THR A 31 28.36 7.45 6.80
C THR A 31 27.22 6.79 7.58
N ILE A 32 26.25 6.16 6.89
CA ILE A 32 25.11 5.52 7.52
C ILE A 32 25.54 4.27 8.32
N SER A 33 25.01 4.10 9.53
CA SER A 33 25.30 2.90 10.33
C SER A 33 24.54 1.68 9.81
N TYR A 34 24.98 0.47 10.20
CA TYR A 34 24.27 -0.76 9.85
C TYR A 34 22.82 -0.77 10.37
N GLU A 35 22.62 -0.33 11.62
CA GLU A 35 21.29 -0.24 12.25
C GLU A 35 20.38 0.76 11.52
N GLN A 36 20.93 1.92 11.14
CA GLN A 36 20.19 2.91 10.35
C GLN A 36 19.83 2.37 8.96
N THR A 37 20.74 1.61 8.34
CA THR A 37 20.50 1.01 7.02
C THR A 37 19.34 0.02 7.06
N ASP A 38 19.29 -0.86 8.06
CA ASP A 38 18.21 -1.83 8.23
C ASP A 38 16.87 -1.12 8.51
N PHE A 39 16.88 -0.09 9.36
CA PHE A 39 15.71 0.74 9.60
C PHE A 39 15.18 1.41 8.32
N TRP A 40 16.05 2.07 7.54
CA TRP A 40 15.63 2.72 6.30
C TRP A 40 15.19 1.73 5.24
N HIS A 41 15.81 0.55 5.16
CA HIS A 41 15.37 -0.52 4.30
C HIS A 41 13.96 -1.00 4.68
N LEU A 42 13.67 -1.17 5.98
CA LEU A 42 12.33 -1.47 6.47
C LEU A 42 11.32 -0.38 6.09
N VAL A 43 11.67 0.90 6.28
CA VAL A 43 10.82 2.04 5.92
C VAL A 43 10.48 2.05 4.44
N VAL A 44 11.47 1.83 3.56
CA VAL A 44 11.26 1.77 2.10
C VAL A 44 10.34 0.60 1.72
N ARG A 45 10.49 -0.56 2.37
CA ARG A 45 9.59 -1.68 2.11
C ARG A 45 8.15 -1.36 2.55
N LYS A 46 7.97 -0.82 3.76
CA LYS A 46 6.65 -0.45 4.28
C LYS A 46 5.98 0.65 3.45
N SER A 47 6.73 1.62 2.93
CA SER A 47 6.17 2.64 2.05
C SER A 47 5.73 2.08 0.69
N GLY A 48 6.43 1.08 0.16
CA GLY A 48 6.02 0.32 -1.02
C GLY A 48 4.65 -0.33 -0.82
N HIS A 49 4.49 -1.11 0.25
CA HIS A 49 3.21 -1.75 0.61
C HIS A 49 2.07 -0.73 0.75
N VAL A 50 2.26 0.33 1.54
CA VAL A 50 1.28 1.41 1.70
C VAL A 50 0.89 2.01 0.34
N THR A 51 1.85 2.22 -0.56
CA THR A 51 1.60 2.77 -1.91
C THR A 51 0.81 1.80 -2.78
N GLU A 52 1.14 0.51 -2.78
CA GLU A 52 0.44 -0.52 -3.55
C GLU A 52 -1.04 -0.60 -3.16
N TYR A 53 -1.33 -0.62 -1.86
CA TYR A 53 -2.69 -0.67 -1.36
C TYR A 53 -3.44 0.66 -1.53
N ALA A 54 -2.75 1.81 -1.50
CA ALA A 54 -3.34 3.09 -1.86
C ALA A 54 -3.79 3.12 -3.33
N VAL A 55 -2.95 2.65 -4.25
CA VAL A 55 -3.29 2.53 -5.67
C VAL A 55 -4.46 1.57 -5.88
N LEU A 56 -4.44 0.42 -5.20
CA LEU A 56 -5.52 -0.55 -5.24
C LEU A 56 -6.86 0.07 -4.78
N ALA A 57 -6.84 0.77 -3.65
CA ALA A 57 -8.02 1.45 -3.11
C ALA A 57 -8.55 2.49 -4.09
N ALA A 58 -7.69 3.28 -4.72
CA ALA A 58 -8.09 4.28 -5.72
C ALA A 58 -8.77 3.63 -6.93
N LEU A 59 -8.25 2.50 -7.43
CA LEU A 59 -8.86 1.76 -8.55
C LEU A 59 -10.19 1.13 -8.16
N ALA A 60 -10.27 0.51 -6.98
CA ALA A 60 -11.51 -0.08 -6.46
C ALA A 60 -12.60 0.98 -6.24
N TYR A 61 -12.25 2.13 -5.65
CA TYR A 61 -13.16 3.26 -5.47
C TYR A 61 -13.73 3.75 -6.82
N ARG A 62 -12.88 3.88 -7.84
CA ARG A 62 -13.33 4.26 -9.19
C ARG A 62 -14.28 3.23 -9.81
N CYS A 63 -14.06 1.95 -9.57
CA CYS A 63 -14.94 0.89 -10.04
C CYS A 63 -16.32 0.98 -9.38
N PHE A 64 -16.36 1.00 -8.04
CA PHE A 64 -17.62 1.03 -7.28
C PHE A 64 -18.39 2.33 -7.47
N LYS A 65 -17.71 3.46 -7.69
CA LYS A 65 -18.37 4.75 -7.98
C LYS A 65 -19.16 4.70 -9.30
N ASN A 66 -18.72 3.91 -10.28
CA ASN A 66 -19.44 3.75 -11.54
C ASN A 66 -20.72 2.91 -11.40
N GLU A 67 -20.94 2.24 -10.27
CA GLU A 67 -22.16 1.46 -9.99
C GLU A 67 -23.31 2.33 -9.44
N HIS A 68 -23.21 3.66 -9.52
CA HIS A 68 -24.20 4.62 -8.99
C HIS A 68 -24.50 4.47 -7.49
N LEU A 69 -23.56 3.93 -6.72
CA LEU A 69 -23.65 3.82 -5.27
C LEU A 69 -23.53 5.19 -4.59
N SER A 70 -24.04 5.28 -3.35
CA SER A 70 -23.77 6.46 -2.52
C SER A 70 -22.25 6.58 -2.25
N LEU A 71 -21.76 7.79 -2.01
CA LEU A 71 -20.33 8.01 -1.70
C LEU A 71 -19.90 7.23 -0.45
N SER A 72 -20.77 7.12 0.55
CA SER A 72 -20.51 6.36 1.77
C SER A 72 -20.40 4.86 1.47
N ASP A 73 -21.33 4.31 0.68
CA ASP A 73 -21.31 2.88 0.31
C ASP A 73 -20.08 2.54 -0.54
N THR A 74 -19.70 3.43 -1.46
CA THR A 74 -18.52 3.29 -2.30
C THR A 74 -17.25 3.20 -1.44
N ARG A 75 -17.12 4.07 -0.42
CA ARG A 75 -15.99 4.07 0.52
C ARG A 75 -15.97 2.79 1.35
N ILE A 76 -17.10 2.38 1.92
CA ILE A 76 -17.20 1.16 2.74
C ILE A 76 -16.83 -0.07 1.93
N ARG A 77 -17.37 -0.22 0.71
CA ARG A 77 -17.03 -1.35 -0.18
C ARG A 77 -15.56 -1.34 -0.59
N THR A 78 -14.98 -0.16 -0.81
CA THR A 78 -13.54 -0.04 -1.12
C THR A 78 -12.68 -0.51 0.05
N ILE A 79 -12.98 -0.05 1.27
CA ILE A 79 -12.24 -0.46 2.47
C ILE A 79 -12.39 -1.96 2.71
N ALA A 80 -13.61 -2.50 2.60
CA ALA A 80 -13.86 -3.92 2.74
C ALA A 80 -13.09 -4.75 1.71
N PHE A 81 -13.06 -4.31 0.45
CA PHE A 81 -12.31 -4.98 -0.62
C PHE A 81 -10.80 -4.98 -0.34
N VAL A 82 -10.23 -3.84 0.08
CA VAL A 82 -8.81 -3.75 0.41
C VAL A 82 -8.48 -4.61 1.64
N LEU A 83 -9.32 -4.61 2.67
CA LEU A 83 -9.14 -5.48 3.83
C LEU A 83 -9.08 -6.95 3.44
N VAL A 84 -10.00 -7.42 2.60
CA VAL A 84 -9.99 -8.80 2.09
C VAL A 84 -8.72 -9.07 1.28
N ALA A 85 -8.30 -8.13 0.43
CA ALA A 85 -7.07 -8.27 -0.33
C ALA A 85 -5.82 -8.37 0.57
N ALA A 86 -5.72 -7.55 1.61
CA ALA A 86 -4.62 -7.56 2.56
C ALA A 86 -4.58 -8.87 3.37
N LEU A 87 -5.75 -9.37 3.79
CA LEU A 87 -5.85 -10.67 4.44
C LEU A 87 -5.44 -11.82 3.51
N LEU A 88 -5.83 -11.77 2.24
CA LEU A 88 -5.42 -12.77 1.24
C LEU A 88 -3.93 -12.71 0.93
N ASP A 89 -3.34 -11.53 0.96
CA ASP A 89 -1.90 -11.36 0.78
C ASP A 89 -1.11 -11.94 1.94
N GLU A 90 -1.49 -11.64 3.18
CA GLU A 90 -0.90 -12.26 4.38
C GLU A 90 -1.09 -13.77 4.41
N TRP A 91 -2.28 -14.24 4.03
CA TRP A 91 -2.55 -15.67 3.86
C TRP A 91 -1.59 -16.29 2.84
N HIS A 92 -1.34 -15.63 1.70
CA HIS A 92 -0.38 -16.10 0.70
C HIS A 92 1.06 -16.08 1.23
N GLN A 93 1.46 -15.01 1.93
CA GLN A 93 2.79 -14.89 2.54
C GLN A 93 3.05 -16.00 3.57
N PHE A 94 2.03 -16.48 4.29
CA PHE A 94 2.14 -17.62 5.20
C PHE A 94 2.68 -18.89 4.53
N PHE A 95 2.45 -19.08 3.23
CA PHE A 95 2.96 -20.24 2.47
C PHE A 95 4.34 -19.99 1.84
N THR A 96 4.93 -18.81 2.02
CA THR A 96 6.27 -18.48 1.50
C THR A 96 7.33 -18.75 2.56
N ALA A 97 8.48 -19.29 2.15
CA ALA A 97 9.46 -19.85 3.08
C ALA A 97 10.27 -18.78 3.84
N PHE A 98 10.32 -17.55 3.33
CA PHE A 98 11.18 -16.49 3.86
C PHE A 98 10.46 -15.19 4.23
N ARG A 99 9.12 -15.18 4.26
CA ARG A 99 8.33 -14.05 4.79
C ARG A 99 7.64 -14.43 6.09
N GLY A 100 7.69 -13.51 7.05
CA GLY A 100 6.91 -13.62 8.28
C GLY A 100 5.58 -12.91 8.07
N ALA A 101 4.49 -13.68 7.97
CA ALA A 101 3.15 -13.11 8.01
C ALA A 101 2.94 -12.38 9.34
N SER A 102 2.35 -11.19 9.28
CA SER A 102 2.17 -10.28 10.41
C SER A 102 0.84 -9.56 10.27
N ILE A 103 -0.02 -9.68 11.30
CA ILE A 103 -1.30 -8.97 11.30
C ILE A 103 -1.13 -7.44 11.32
N MET A 104 0.04 -6.96 11.75
CA MET A 104 0.37 -5.53 11.67
C MET A 104 0.53 -5.07 10.22
N ASP A 105 0.88 -5.97 9.30
CA ASP A 105 1.11 -5.66 7.89
C ASP A 105 -0.23 -5.40 7.18
N VAL A 106 -1.27 -6.17 7.51
CA VAL A 106 -2.68 -5.86 7.15
C VAL A 106 -3.07 -4.45 7.58
N GLY A 107 -2.64 -4.02 8.77
CA GLY A 107 -2.88 -2.69 9.29
C GLY A 107 -2.25 -1.60 8.43
N TYR A 108 -0.97 -1.76 8.06
CA TYR A 108 -0.26 -0.83 7.17
C TYR A 108 -0.90 -0.77 5.77
N ASP A 109 -1.32 -1.91 5.25
CA ASP A 109 -1.99 -2.00 3.95
C ASP A 109 -3.33 -1.27 3.95
N CYS A 110 -4.11 -1.45 5.02
CA CYS A 110 -5.37 -0.72 5.23
C CYS A 110 -5.14 0.79 5.42
N LEU A 111 -4.04 1.22 6.04
CA LEU A 111 -3.69 2.65 6.13
C LEU A 111 -3.49 3.28 4.75
N GLY A 112 -2.88 2.55 3.80
CA GLY A 112 -2.78 2.98 2.40
C GLY A 112 -4.14 3.26 1.77
N ALA A 113 -5.13 2.39 2.02
CA ALA A 113 -6.49 2.59 1.53
C ALA A 113 -7.18 3.81 2.14
N VAL A 114 -7.04 4.01 3.46
CA VAL A 114 -7.60 5.18 4.15
C VAL A 114 -6.99 6.47 3.59
N TRP A 115 -5.67 6.49 3.39
CA TRP A 115 -4.96 7.63 2.79
C TRP A 115 -5.47 7.95 1.38
N ALA A 116 -5.59 6.94 0.52
CA ALA A 116 -6.11 7.12 -0.84
C ALA A 116 -7.53 7.69 -0.84
N LEU A 117 -8.43 7.14 -0.03
CA LEU A 117 -9.81 7.61 0.07
C LEU A 117 -9.90 9.03 0.63
N GLY A 118 -9.04 9.38 1.58
CA GLY A 118 -8.91 10.75 2.11
C GLY A 118 -8.51 11.75 1.03
N LEU A 119 -7.47 11.45 0.26
CA LEU A 119 -7.00 12.28 -0.86
C LEU A 119 -8.07 12.44 -1.94
N ILE A 120 -8.76 11.35 -2.30
CA ILE A 120 -9.86 11.38 -3.26
C ILE A 120 -11.00 12.26 -2.73
N GLY A 121 -11.38 12.11 -1.47
CA GLY A 121 -12.43 12.92 -0.85
C GLY A 121 -12.11 14.42 -0.85
N VAL A 122 -10.86 14.79 -0.53
CA VAL A 122 -10.40 16.18 -0.62
C VAL A 122 -10.50 16.68 -2.05
N TYR A 123 -9.98 15.92 -3.03
CA TYR A 123 -10.03 16.28 -4.45
C TYR A 123 -11.46 16.48 -4.97
N GLU A 124 -12.37 15.56 -4.65
CA GLU A 124 -13.78 15.66 -5.06
C GLU A 124 -14.47 16.88 -4.44
N THR A 125 -14.21 17.17 -3.16
CA THR A 125 -14.75 18.36 -2.48
C THR A 125 -14.24 19.64 -3.11
N TRP A 126 -12.94 19.71 -3.41
CA TRP A 126 -12.31 20.84 -4.08
C TRP A 126 -12.89 21.06 -5.49
N ARG A 127 -13.06 19.98 -6.26
CA ARG A 127 -13.62 20.03 -7.62
C ARG A 127 -15.06 20.55 -7.66
N ILE A 128 -15.91 20.10 -6.73
CA ILE A 128 -17.31 20.54 -6.63
C ILE A 128 -17.37 22.03 -6.29
N ARG A 129 -16.59 22.49 -5.31
CA ARG A 129 -16.52 23.91 -4.92
C ARG A 129 -16.05 24.81 -6.06
N SER A 130 -15.12 24.33 -6.89
CA SER A 130 -14.63 25.11 -8.03
C SER A 130 -15.67 25.29 -9.14
N HIS A 131 -16.63 24.37 -9.30
CA HIS A 131 -17.69 24.47 -10.31
C HIS A 131 -18.90 25.28 -9.84
N SER A 132 -19.09 25.47 -8.53
CA SER A 132 -20.18 26.30 -7.99
C SER A 132 -19.87 27.80 -7.98
N ILE A 133 -18.65 28.19 -8.36
CA ILE A 133 -18.15 29.59 -8.32
C ILE A 133 -18.06 30.19 -9.75
N LEU A 134 -18.28 29.38 -10.80
CA LEU A 134 -18.39 29.82 -12.20
C LEU A 134 -19.85 29.81 -12.63
#